data_AF-A0A956PR13-F1
#
_entry.id   AF-A0A956PR13-F1
#
_cell.length_a   1.000
_cell.length_b   1.000
_cell.length_c   1.000
_cell.angle_alpha   90.00
_cell.angle_beta   90.00
_cell.angle_gamma   90.00
#
_symmetry.space_group_name_H-M   'P 1'
#
loop_
_entity.id
_entity.type
_entity.pdbx_description
1 polymer ?
#
loop_
_entity_poly.entity_id
_entity_poly.type
_entity_poly.pdbx_seq_one_letter_code
_entity_poly.pdbx_strand_id
1 'polypeptide(L)'
;PYAEQFGLGGISTVRGYDQSVYLGDTGYNLSAEIRFAPIEGNRQLFEVGAFIDHGAAAVKNPLAGEIPNASLTGAGMTFQFRLPQETYIRADLGWPIGKSSLFPNASDGPVPYLIFSKRF
;
A
#
# COMPACT_ATOMS: atom_id res chain seq x y z
N PRO A 1 24.29 2.14 6.31
CA PRO A 1 23.63 1.75 5.05
C PRO A 1 22.13 1.52 5.30
N TYR A 2 21.31 2.58 5.16
CA TYR A 2 19.85 2.50 5.31
C TYR A 2 19.12 2.15 4.01
N ALA A 3 19.83 2.11 2.88
CA ALA A 3 19.27 1.86 1.55
C ALA A 3 18.85 0.40 1.31
N GLU A 4 19.19 -0.52 2.21
CA GLU A 4 18.87 -1.95 2.10
C GLU A 4 17.72 -2.39 3.03
N GLN A 5 17.11 -1.47 3.77
CA GLN A 5 16.01 -1.79 4.68
C GLN A 5 14.67 -1.94 3.95
N PHE A 6 13.87 -2.89 4.41
CA PHE A 6 12.50 -3.11 3.95
C PHE A 6 11.56 -2.09 4.60
N GLY A 7 10.98 -1.21 3.78
CA GLY A 7 9.95 -0.25 4.22
C GLY A 7 8.55 -0.85 4.22
N LEU A 8 7.94 -0.92 5.40
CA LEU A 8 6.58 -1.40 5.61
C LEU A 8 5.60 -0.21 5.71
N GLY A 9 4.55 -0.22 4.87
CA GLY A 9 3.55 0.84 4.75
C GLY A 9 3.67 1.64 3.45
N GLY A 10 2.52 2.06 2.92
CA GLY A 10 2.41 2.88 1.71
C GLY A 10 1.98 2.11 0.46
N ILE A 11 1.90 2.82 -0.67
CA ILE A 11 1.35 2.30 -1.94
C ILE A 11 2.08 1.05 -2.48
N SER A 12 3.37 0.90 -2.17
CA SER A 12 4.19 -0.20 -2.68
C SER A 12 4.24 -1.42 -1.75
N THR A 13 3.65 -1.35 -0.55
CA THR A 13 3.59 -2.49 0.40
C THR A 13 2.20 -2.63 1.01
N VAL A 14 1.93 -1.99 2.14
CA VAL A 14 0.63 -2.09 2.83
C VAL A 14 -0.09 -0.75 2.73
N ARG A 15 -1.05 -0.65 1.81
CA ARG A 15 -1.93 0.52 1.67
C ARG A 15 -2.83 0.66 2.90
N GLY A 16 -3.22 1.89 3.20
CA GLY A 16 -3.89 2.27 4.45
C GLY A 16 -2.95 2.79 5.54
N TYR A 17 -1.66 2.92 5.23
CA TYR A 17 -0.64 3.51 6.10
C TYR A 17 0.27 4.44 5.30
N ASP A 18 0.90 5.39 5.98
CA ASP A 18 1.91 6.25 5.35
C ASP A 18 3.11 5.43 4.82
N GLN A 19 3.89 6.05 3.94
CA GLN A 19 5.02 5.38 3.32
C GLN A 19 6.10 5.08 4.37
N SER A 20 6.52 3.81 4.43
CA SER A 20 7.63 3.34 5.27
C SER A 20 7.49 3.72 6.76
N VAL A 21 6.28 3.60 7.33
CA VAL A 21 6.05 3.83 8.77
C VAL A 21 6.88 2.92 9.68
N TYR A 22 7.42 1.82 9.15
CA TYR A 22 8.39 0.99 9.83
C TYR A 22 9.46 0.47 8.87
N LEU A 23 10.70 0.41 9.36
CA LEU A 23 11.86 -0.08 8.64
C LEU A 23 12.37 -1.35 9.32
N GLY A 24 12.56 -2.41 8.55
CA GLY A 24 13.17 -3.65 9.04
C GLY A 24 14.33 -4.11 8.16
N ASP A 25 15.22 -4.92 8.72
CA ASP A 25 16.29 -5.57 7.95
C ASP A 25 15.77 -6.74 7.11
N THR A 26 14.59 -7.25 7.47
CA THR A 26 13.87 -8.31 6.74
C THR A 26 12.39 -8.01 6.75
N GLY A 27 11.67 -8.48 5.74
CA GLY A 27 10.22 -8.34 5.70
C GLY A 27 9.60 -9.10 4.53
N TYR A 28 8.27 -9.15 4.55
CA TYR A 28 7.47 -9.68 3.46
C TYR A 28 6.24 -8.80 3.24
N ASN A 29 5.67 -8.89 2.04
CA ASN A 29 4.41 -8.27 1.68
C ASN A 29 3.57 -9.26 0.86
N LEU A 30 2.27 -9.26 1.14
CA LEU A 30 1.25 -10.02 0.44
C LEU A 30 0.12 -9.06 0.06
N SER A 31 -0.32 -9.13 -1.18
CA SER A 31 -1.40 -8.30 -1.70
C SER A 31 -2.35 -9.14 -2.53
N ALA A 32 -3.65 -8.93 -2.33
CA ALA A 32 -4.71 -9.46 -3.17
C ALA A 32 -5.57 -8.30 -3.66
N GLU A 33 -5.79 -8.23 -4.98
CA GLU A 33 -6.57 -7.16 -5.62
C GLU A 33 -7.52 -7.76 -6.65
N ILE A 34 -8.79 -7.38 -6.56
CA ILE A 34 -9.82 -7.72 -7.54
C ILE A 34 -10.20 -6.45 -8.30
N ARG A 35 -10.31 -6.53 -9.63
CA ARG A 35 -10.65 -5.40 -10.49
C ARG A 35 -11.78 -5.74 -11.46
N PHE A 36 -12.61 -4.74 -11.73
CA PHE A 36 -13.73 -4.77 -12.65
C PHE A 36 -13.67 -3.56 -13.60
N ALA A 37 -13.93 -3.79 -14.87
CA ALA A 37 -13.96 -2.75 -15.90
C ALA A 37 -15.42 -2.52 -16.34
N PRO A 38 -16.11 -1.49 -15.82
CA PRO A 38 -17.54 -1.29 -16.06
C PRO A 38 -17.88 -0.73 -17.45
N ILE A 39 -16.90 -0.18 -18.17
CA ILE A 39 -17.13 0.45 -19.47
C ILE A 39 -17.08 -0.60 -20.58
N GLU A 40 -18.26 -0.99 -21.07
CA GLU A 40 -18.40 -1.85 -22.24
C GLU A 40 -17.86 -1.12 -23.50
N GLY A 41 -17.08 -1.83 -24.32
CA GLY A 41 -16.43 -1.28 -25.51
C GLY A 41 -15.04 -0.68 -25.29
N ASN A 42 -14.66 -0.32 -24.06
CA ASN A 42 -13.28 0.08 -23.75
C ASN A 42 -12.90 -0.29 -22.30
N ARG A 43 -12.64 -1.58 -22.10
CA ARG A 43 -12.35 -2.16 -20.76
C ARG A 43 -11.05 -1.67 -20.14
N GLN A 44 -10.18 -1.03 -20.93
CA GLN A 44 -8.89 -0.52 -20.46
C GLN A 44 -8.98 0.93 -19.98
N LEU A 45 -10.01 1.67 -20.42
CA LEU A 45 -10.16 3.09 -20.07
C LEU A 45 -10.29 3.31 -18.57
N PHE A 46 -11.08 2.46 -17.90
CA PHE A 46 -11.37 2.56 -16.48
C PHE A 46 -11.52 1.19 -15.82
N GLU A 47 -10.77 0.97 -14.76
CA GLU A 47 -10.88 -0.17 -13.86
C GLU A 47 -11.17 0.33 -12.44
N VAL A 48 -12.12 -0.28 -11.76
CA VAL A 48 -12.38 -0.10 -10.32
C VAL A 48 -12.15 -1.41 -9.61
N GLY A 49 -11.63 -1.37 -8.40
CA GLY A 49 -11.31 -2.58 -7.66
C GLY A 49 -11.31 -2.39 -6.16
N ALA A 50 -11.13 -3.51 -5.48
CA ALA A 50 -10.89 -3.58 -4.05
C ALA A 50 -9.61 -4.37 -3.80
N PHE A 51 -8.90 -4.03 -2.73
CA PHE A 51 -7.68 -4.72 -2.34
C PHE A 51 -7.66 -5.03 -0.84
N ILE A 52 -6.84 -6.01 -0.49
CA ILE A 52 -6.35 -6.23 0.87
C ILE A 52 -4.85 -6.50 0.80
N ASP A 53 -4.10 -5.80 1.64
CA ASP A 53 -2.66 -5.92 1.77
C ASP A 53 -2.31 -6.34 3.19
N HIS A 54 -1.30 -7.20 3.31
CA HIS A 54 -0.69 -7.57 4.59
C HIS A 54 0.83 -7.59 4.44
N GLY A 55 1.54 -7.19 5.48
CA GLY A 55 2.98 -7.28 5.50
C GLY A 55 3.53 -7.24 6.91
N ALA A 56 4.75 -7.74 7.05
CA ALA A 56 5.48 -7.63 8.30
C ALA A 56 6.97 -7.40 8.03
N ALA A 57 7.63 -6.75 8.98
CA ALA A 57 9.06 -6.50 8.93
C ALA A 57 9.66 -6.60 10.33
N ALA A 58 10.94 -6.95 10.40
CA ALA A 58 11.69 -7.14 11.65
C ALA A 58 13.11 -6.60 11.53
N VAL A 59 13.63 -6.08 12.64
CA VAL A 59 15.02 -5.65 12.81
C VAL A 59 15.80 -6.80 13.45
N LYS A 60 16.98 -7.14 12.92
CA LYS A 60 17.74 -8.31 13.40
C LYS A 60 18.39 -8.08 14.77
N ASN A 61 18.89 -6.87 15.01
CA ASN A 61 19.58 -6.50 16.25
C ASN A 61 18.95 -5.23 16.85
N PRO A 62 17.74 -5.33 17.42
CA PRO A 62 17.04 -4.16 17.95
C PRO A 62 17.76 -3.59 19.17
N LEU A 63 17.84 -2.27 19.26
CA LEU A 63 18.33 -1.56 20.43
C LEU A 63 17.32 -1.62 21.58
N ALA A 64 17.76 -1.38 22.81
CA ALA A 64 16.88 -1.36 23.96
C ALA A 64 15.80 -0.26 23.78
N GLY A 65 14.52 -0.67 23.80
CA GLY A 65 13.37 0.21 23.58
C GLY A 65 12.95 0.37 22.11
N GLU A 66 13.68 -0.21 21.17
CA GLU A 66 13.26 -0.31 19.77
C GLU A 66 12.17 -1.36 19.60
N ILE A 67 11.19 -1.08 18.74
CA ILE A 67 10.17 -2.06 18.36
C ILE A 67 10.85 -3.10 17.45
N PRO A 68 10.95 -4.38 17.84
CA PRO A 68 11.75 -5.36 17.12
C PRO A 68 11.09 -5.85 15.81
N ASN A 69 9.76 -5.78 15.74
CA ASN A 69 8.98 -6.15 14.56
C ASN A 69 7.63 -5.44 14.54
N ALA A 70 7.08 -5.32 13.32
CA ALA A 70 5.76 -4.80 13.09
C ALA A 70 5.07 -5.57 11.96
N SER A 71 3.75 -5.69 12.07
CA SER A 71 2.88 -6.16 10.99
C SER A 71 1.76 -5.17 10.75
N LEU A 72 1.40 -4.99 9.49
CA LEU A 72 0.35 -4.09 9.04
C LEU A 72 -0.62 -4.88 8.17
N THR A 73 -1.91 -4.59 8.33
CA THR A 73 -2.96 -5.03 7.40
C THR A 73 -3.75 -3.81 7.00
N GLY A 74 -4.09 -3.69 5.72
CA GLY A 74 -4.98 -2.66 5.23
C GLY A 74 -5.82 -3.16 4.07
N ALA A 75 -6.95 -2.52 3.83
CA ALA A 75 -7.79 -2.79 2.68
C ALA A 75 -8.35 -1.49 2.15
N GLY A 76 -8.88 -1.53 0.93
CA GLY A 76 -9.40 -0.32 0.32
C GLY A 76 -9.87 -0.50 -1.10
N MET A 77 -10.01 0.63 -1.78
CA MET A 77 -10.48 0.71 -3.15
C MET A 77 -9.37 1.24 -4.06
N THR A 78 -9.36 0.78 -5.31
CA THR A 78 -8.44 1.25 -6.35
C THR A 78 -9.23 1.69 -7.59
N PHE A 79 -8.79 2.76 -8.20
CA PHE A 79 -9.34 3.33 -9.42
C PHE A 79 -8.19 3.55 -10.40
N GLN A 80 -8.31 3.02 -11.61
CA GLN A 80 -7.27 3.12 -12.63
C GLN A 80 -7.85 3.64 -13.93
N PHE A 81 -7.18 4.62 -14.52
CA PHE A 81 -7.53 5.22 -15.79
C PHE A 81 -6.38 5.08 -16.78
N ARG A 82 -6.65 4.54 -17.96
CA ARG A 82 -5.71 4.53 -19.10
C ARG A 82 -6.28 5.42 -20.19
N LEU A 83 -5.79 6.64 -20.23
CA LEU A 83 -6.27 7.68 -21.15
C LEU A 83 -5.48 7.61 -22.48
N PRO A 84 -6.01 8.23 -23.56
CA PRO A 84 -5.26 8.40 -24.80
C PRO A 84 -3.89 9.05 -24.57
N GLN A 85 -2.96 8.88 -25.52
CA GLN A 85 -1.58 9.39 -25.41
C GLN A 85 -0.80 8.76 -24.25
N GLU A 86 -1.07 7.48 -23.97
CA GLU A 86 -0.28 6.65 -23.05
C GLU A 86 -0.17 7.27 -21.64
N THR A 87 -1.25 7.91 -21.22
CA THR A 87 -1.38 8.53 -19.89
C THR A 87 -2.08 7.54 -18.96
N TYR A 88 -1.46 7.27 -17.82
CA TYR A 88 -1.98 6.36 -16.79
C TYR A 88 -2.13 7.09 -15.47
N ILE A 89 -3.29 6.91 -14.85
CA ILE A 89 -3.61 7.46 -13.54
C ILE A 89 -4.10 6.31 -12.67
N ARG A 90 -3.58 6.21 -11.45
CA ARG A 90 -4.07 5.31 -10.42
C ARG A 90 -4.32 6.09 -9.16
N ALA A 91 -5.53 5.97 -8.62
CA ALA A 91 -5.91 6.52 -7.34
C ALA A 91 -6.36 5.39 -6.43
N ASP A 92 -5.71 5.26 -5.27
CA ASP A 92 -6.06 4.24 -4.28
C ASP A 92 -6.47 4.95 -2.98
N LEU A 93 -7.43 4.37 -2.27
CA LEU A 93 -7.87 4.82 -0.96
C LEU A 93 -7.85 3.63 -0.01
N GLY A 94 -6.97 3.65 0.99
CA GLY A 94 -6.76 2.53 1.91
C GLY A 94 -7.08 2.88 3.35
N TRP A 95 -7.52 1.89 4.13
CA TRP A 95 -7.74 2.00 5.56
C TRP A 95 -6.88 0.99 6.32
N PRO A 96 -6.35 1.36 7.49
CA PRO A 96 -5.72 0.40 8.38
C PRO A 96 -6.76 -0.57 8.93
N ILE A 97 -6.43 -1.87 8.95
CA ILE A 97 -7.27 -2.92 9.52
C ILE A 97 -6.55 -3.58 10.69
N GLY A 98 -7.25 -3.66 11.81
CA GLY A 98 -6.75 -4.31 13.02
C GLY A 98 -5.77 -3.43 13.79
N LYS A 99 -5.14 -4.02 14.80
CA LYS A 99 -4.13 -3.35 15.63
C LYS A 99 -2.74 -3.80 15.20
N SER A 100 -1.79 -2.89 15.20
CA SER A 100 -0.37 -3.22 15.07
C SER A 100 0.40 -2.76 16.30
N SER A 101 1.63 -3.26 16.47
CA SER A 101 2.55 -2.80 17.52
C SER A 101 2.91 -1.31 17.37
N LEU A 102 2.77 -0.76 16.16
CA LEU A 102 3.01 0.65 15.86
C LEU A 102 1.78 1.52 16.14
N PHE A 103 0.59 0.98 15.89
CA PHE A 103 -0.69 1.69 16.00
C PHE A 103 -1.65 0.86 16.89
N PRO A 104 -1.49 0.89 18.22
CA PRO A 104 -2.31 0.11 19.15
C PRO A 104 -3.79 0.54 19.16
N ASN A 105 -4.05 1.78 18.76
CA ASN A 105 -5.37 2.33 18.48
C ASN A 105 -5.39 2.77 17.01
N ALA A 106 -5.73 1.85 16.10
CA ALA A 106 -5.86 2.19 14.69
C ALA A 106 -7.08 3.11 14.50
N SER A 107 -6.85 4.41 14.53
CA SER A 107 -7.86 5.44 14.30
C SER A 107 -7.32 6.48 13.32
N ASP A 108 -6.87 6.02 12.15
CA ASP A 108 -6.58 6.92 11.05
C ASP A 108 -7.61 6.67 9.96
N GLY A 109 -8.18 7.77 9.48
CA GLY A 109 -9.08 7.75 8.34
C GLY A 109 -8.41 7.18 7.09
N PRO A 110 -9.09 7.23 5.94
CA PRO A 110 -8.49 6.71 4.73
C PRO A 110 -7.19 7.45 4.35
N VAL A 111 -6.18 6.69 3.95
CA VAL A 111 -4.94 7.20 3.35
C VAL A 111 -5.08 7.18 1.81
N PRO A 112 -5.03 8.35 1.14
CA PRO A 112 -5.09 8.42 -0.31
C PRO A 112 -3.71 8.24 -0.94
N TYR A 113 -3.67 7.60 -2.11
CA TYR A 113 -2.48 7.49 -2.94
C TYR A 113 -2.80 7.84 -4.39
N LEU A 114 -1.84 8.47 -5.07
CA LEU A 114 -1.96 8.86 -6.47
C LEU A 114 -0.67 8.55 -7.23
N ILE A 115 -0.79 7.80 -8.32
CA ILE A 115 0.26 7.61 -9.32
C ILE A 115 -0.22 8.23 -10.62
N PHE A 116 0.64 9.04 -11.22
CA PHE A 116 0.48 9.59 -12.55
C PHE A 116 1.70 9.25 -13.39
N SER A 117 1.49 8.72 -14.60
CA SER A 117 2.56 8.55 -15.58
C SER A 117 2.09 8.89 -16.99
N LYS A 118 3.01 9.41 -17.80
CA LYS A 118 2.81 9.72 -19.21
C LYS A 118 4.06 9.31 -19.98
N ARG A 119 3.88 8.51 -21.04
CA ARG A 119 4.96 8.19 -21.97
C ARG A 119 4.96 9.22 -23.11
N PHE A 120 6.15 9.69 -23.47
CA PHE A 120 6.39 10.67 -24.54
C PHE A 120 7.14 10.02 -25.69
#